data_AF-A0A286HV20-F1
#
_entry.id   AF-A0A286HV20-F1
#
_cell.length_a   1.000
_cell.length_b   1.000
_cell.length_c   1.000
_cell.angle_alpha   90.00
_cell.angle_beta   90.00
_cell.angle_gamma   90.00
#
_symmetry.space_group_name_H-M   'P 1'
#
loop_
_entity.id
_entity.type
_entity.pdbx_description
1 polymer ?
#
loop_
_entity_poly.entity_id
_entity_poly.type
_entity_poly.pdbx_seq_one_letter_code
_entity_poly.pdbx_strand_id
1 'polypeptide(L)'
;MPTSDADDSGFPKLEGALRSPSNPNHLMVVRPVKRTIRVHVGGILIAQTQKALRVMEMGKSLYDPAIYVPATDVLATLDPVDKSTHCPLKGDASYVTFNGEEIGWTYDRPLEVSSQLAGHFAFWPDKIRITEGD
;
A
#
# COMPACT_ATOMS: atom_id res chain seq x y z
N MET A 1 -23.15 3.14 -37.12
CA MET A 1 -23.51 3.97 -35.94
C MET A 1 -22.39 3.81 -34.93
N PRO A 2 -21.55 4.82 -34.67
CA PRO A 2 -20.54 4.73 -33.62
C PRO A 2 -21.22 5.01 -32.27
N THR A 3 -21.15 4.06 -31.34
CA THR A 3 -21.58 4.30 -29.95
C THR A 3 -20.40 4.87 -29.17
N SER A 4 -20.67 6.02 -28.57
CA SER A 4 -19.80 6.84 -27.74
C SER A 4 -19.17 6.06 -26.57
N ASP A 5 -17.85 5.85 -26.60
CA ASP A 5 -17.03 5.43 -25.47
C ASP A 5 -16.31 6.63 -24.82
N ALA A 6 -17.04 7.71 -24.55
CA ALA A 6 -16.53 8.83 -23.78
C ALA A 6 -16.92 8.67 -22.30
N ASP A 7 -16.07 7.99 -21.54
CA ASP A 7 -15.94 8.21 -20.11
C ASP A 7 -15.18 9.54 -19.93
N ASP A 8 -15.93 10.59 -19.59
CA ASP A 8 -15.51 11.98 -19.42
C ASP A 8 -14.72 12.22 -18.10
N SER A 9 -13.97 11.22 -17.61
CA SER A 9 -13.17 11.35 -16.40
C SER A 9 -11.85 12.09 -16.61
N GLY A 10 -11.42 12.34 -17.85
CA GLY A 10 -10.21 13.10 -18.17
C GLY A 10 -8.88 12.47 -17.72
N PHE A 11 -8.92 11.29 -17.10
CA PHE A 11 -7.74 10.53 -16.69
C PHE A 11 -7.41 9.45 -17.73
N PRO A 12 -6.13 9.27 -18.10
CA PRO A 12 -5.73 8.17 -18.99
C PRO A 12 -6.17 6.83 -18.38
N LYS A 13 -6.72 5.93 -19.23
CA LYS A 13 -7.05 4.56 -18.83
C LYS A 13 -5.75 3.83 -18.45
N LEU A 14 -5.46 3.80 -17.16
CA LEU A 14 -4.31 3.08 -16.63
C LEU A 14 -4.69 1.61 -16.45
N GLU A 15 -4.24 0.76 -17.36
CA GLU A 15 -4.54 -0.67 -17.34
C GLU A 15 -4.12 -1.31 -16.00
N GLY A 16 -5.06 -2.05 -15.39
CA GLY A 16 -4.88 -2.67 -14.09
C GLY A 16 -4.95 -1.70 -12.89
N ALA A 17 -5.47 -0.49 -13.09
CA ALA A 17 -5.83 0.40 -11.98
C ALA A 17 -7.14 -0.05 -11.31
N LEU A 18 -7.07 -0.20 -10.00
CA LEU A 18 -8.21 -0.43 -9.12
C LEU A 18 -8.86 0.92 -8.83
N ARG A 19 -10.19 1.03 -8.96
CA ARG A 19 -10.92 2.28 -8.75
C ARG A 19 -11.85 2.19 -7.55
N SER A 20 -12.04 3.30 -6.85
CA SER A 20 -12.99 3.36 -5.74
C SER A 20 -14.41 3.21 -6.28
N PRO A 21 -15.24 2.32 -5.70
CA PRO A 21 -16.65 2.21 -6.10
C PRO A 21 -17.41 3.53 -5.94
N SER A 22 -17.03 4.36 -4.96
CA SER A 22 -17.69 5.63 -4.66
C SER A 22 -17.08 6.85 -5.35
N ASN A 23 -15.89 6.74 -5.96
CA ASN A 23 -15.23 7.85 -6.65
C ASN A 23 -14.32 7.35 -7.78
N PRO A 24 -14.76 7.45 -9.06
CA PRO A 24 -13.99 6.97 -10.20
C PRO A 24 -12.61 7.64 -10.37
N ASN A 25 -12.43 8.86 -9.85
CA ASN A 25 -11.16 9.60 -9.89
C ASN A 25 -10.18 9.17 -8.79
N HIS A 26 -10.65 8.36 -7.84
CA HIS A 26 -9.79 7.74 -6.83
C HIS A 26 -9.37 6.35 -7.32
N LEU A 27 -8.12 6.24 -7.73
CA LEU A 27 -7.56 5.02 -8.30
C LEU A 27 -6.25 4.62 -7.64
N MET A 28 -5.92 3.35 -7.75
CA MET A 28 -4.71 2.76 -7.23
C MET A 28 -4.16 1.73 -8.20
N VAL A 29 -2.84 1.73 -8.35
CA VAL A 29 -2.12 0.71 -9.11
C VAL A 29 -1.22 -0.05 -8.16
N VAL A 30 -1.26 -1.38 -8.28
CA VAL A 30 -0.37 -2.27 -7.55
C VAL A 30 0.51 -3.01 -8.53
N ARG A 31 1.81 -3.09 -8.22
CA ARG A 31 2.80 -3.78 -9.04
C ARG A 31 3.75 -4.58 -8.14
N PRO A 32 4.10 -5.83 -8.51
CA PRO A 32 5.16 -6.53 -7.81
C PRO A 32 6.49 -5.81 -7.99
N VAL A 33 7.30 -5.79 -6.93
CA VAL A 33 8.67 -5.30 -6.99
C VAL A 33 9.57 -6.47 -7.37
N LYS A 34 10.35 -6.32 -8.45
CA LYS A 34 11.26 -7.36 -8.98
C LYS A 34 12.61 -7.43 -8.26
N ARG A 35 12.79 -6.69 -7.17
CA ARG A 35 14.02 -6.52 -6.42
C ARG A 35 13.82 -6.92 -4.97
N THR A 36 14.90 -7.27 -4.28
CA THR A 36 14.83 -7.52 -2.83
C THR A 36 14.63 -6.19 -2.11
N ILE A 37 13.50 -6.05 -1.43
CA ILE A 37 13.20 -4.92 -0.55
C ILE A 37 13.74 -5.22 0.85
N ARG A 38 14.43 -4.25 1.44
CA ARG A 38 14.81 -4.24 2.86
C ARG A 38 14.27 -2.98 3.53
N VAL A 39 13.59 -3.16 4.65
CA VAL A 39 13.02 -2.05 5.44
C VAL A 39 13.78 -1.91 6.74
N HIS A 40 14.26 -0.71 7.03
CA HIS A 40 14.95 -0.41 8.28
C HIS A 40 14.25 0.70 9.07
N VAL A 41 14.20 0.56 10.40
CA VAL A 41 13.80 1.60 11.35
C VAL A 41 14.98 1.87 12.26
N GLY A 42 15.45 3.12 12.34
CA GLY A 42 16.58 3.48 13.22
C GLY A 42 17.86 2.67 12.97
N GLY A 43 18.06 2.12 11.76
CA GLY A 43 19.19 1.24 11.43
C GLY A 43 18.96 -0.25 11.65
N ILE A 44 17.87 -0.64 12.31
CA ILE A 44 17.48 -2.05 12.52
C ILE A 44 16.72 -2.55 11.31
N LEU A 45 17.14 -3.69 10.73
CA LEU A 45 16.40 -4.35 9.66
C LEU A 45 15.15 -5.01 10.23
N ILE A 46 13.97 -4.52 9.85
CA ILE A 46 12.68 -5.02 10.36
C ILE A 46 11.96 -5.94 9.36
N ALA A 47 12.30 -5.86 8.07
CA ALA A 47 11.72 -6.73 7.05
C ALA A 47 12.64 -6.90 5.84
N GLN A 48 12.61 -8.08 5.21
CA GLN A 48 13.32 -8.35 3.95
C GLN A 48 12.49 -9.28 3.07
N THR A 49 12.16 -8.84 1.86
CA THR A 49 11.27 -9.61 0.97
C THR A 49 11.66 -9.49 -0.51
N GLN A 50 11.37 -10.53 -1.29
CA GLN A 50 11.35 -10.50 -2.77
C GLN A 50 9.91 -10.50 -3.33
N LYS A 51 8.92 -10.41 -2.44
CA LYS A 51 7.48 -10.49 -2.75
C LYS A 51 6.77 -9.18 -2.41
N ALA A 52 7.51 -8.06 -2.38
CA ALA A 52 6.95 -6.76 -2.10
C ALA A 52 5.98 -6.31 -3.21
N LEU A 53 4.98 -5.55 -2.81
CA LEU A 53 4.07 -4.85 -3.71
C LEU A 53 4.32 -3.35 -3.60
N ARG A 54 4.48 -2.67 -4.74
CA ARG A 54 4.48 -1.21 -4.82
C ARG A 54 3.08 -0.73 -5.16
N VAL A 55 2.56 0.15 -4.33
CA VAL A 55 1.23 0.75 -4.47
C VAL A 55 1.38 2.22 -4.79
N MET A 56 0.78 2.64 -5.90
CA MET A 56 0.69 4.04 -6.32
C MET A 56 -0.77 4.44 -6.28
N GLU A 57 -1.11 5.49 -5.56
CA GLU A 57 -2.49 5.92 -5.36
C GLU A 57 -2.67 7.37 -5.80
N MET A 58 -3.81 7.62 -6.44
CA MET A 58 -4.26 8.93 -6.86
C MET A 58 -5.66 9.14 -6.31
N GLY A 59 -5.86 10.23 -5.57
CA GLY A 59 -7.16 10.64 -5.05
C GLY A 59 -7.39 12.12 -5.32
N LYS A 60 -7.49 12.93 -4.25
CA LYS A 60 -7.49 14.40 -4.38
C LYS A 60 -6.16 14.95 -4.90
N SER A 61 -5.08 14.20 -4.67
CA SER A 61 -3.72 14.47 -5.13
C SER A 61 -3.03 13.15 -5.46
N LEU A 62 -1.85 13.23 -6.08
CA LEU A 62 -0.93 12.10 -6.18
C LEU A 62 -0.32 11.85 -4.80
N TYR A 63 -0.34 10.61 -4.34
CA TYR A 63 0.31 10.19 -3.10
C TYR A 63 1.66 9.54 -3.39
N ASP A 64 2.59 9.64 -2.45
CA ASP A 64 3.87 8.95 -2.56
C ASP A 64 3.67 7.43 -2.63
N PRO A 65 4.46 6.71 -3.44
CA PRO A 65 4.34 5.26 -3.54
C PRO A 65 4.62 4.58 -2.21
N ALA A 66 3.76 3.65 -1.81
CA ALA A 66 3.95 2.81 -0.63
C ALA A 66 4.47 1.43 -1.03
N ILE A 67 5.38 0.89 -0.22
CA ILE A 67 5.85 -0.50 -0.35
C ILE A 67 5.15 -1.35 0.71
N TYR A 68 4.49 -2.40 0.23
CA TYR A 68 3.81 -3.40 1.04
C TYR A 68 4.68 -4.65 1.10
N VAL A 69 4.96 -5.11 2.32
CA VAL A 69 5.79 -6.28 2.61
C VAL A 69 4.89 -7.36 3.22
N PRO A 70 4.95 -8.61 2.74
CA PRO A 70 4.18 -9.70 3.34
C PRO A 70 4.53 -9.86 4.82
N ALA A 71 3.52 -10.13 5.66
CA ALA A 71 3.72 -10.35 7.09
C ALA A 71 4.72 -11.49 7.38
N THR A 72 4.80 -12.50 6.51
CA THR A 72 5.75 -13.62 6.63
C THR A 72 7.21 -13.22 6.50
N ASP A 73 7.48 -12.05 5.92
CA ASP A 73 8.82 -11.56 5.61
C ASP A 73 9.23 -10.38 6.52
N VAL A 74 8.38 -10.07 7.51
CA VAL A 74 8.68 -9.16 8.61
C VAL A 74 9.47 -9.93 9.67
N LEU A 75 10.66 -9.43 9.99
CA LEU A 75 11.64 -10.06 10.88
C LEU A 75 11.49 -9.60 12.34
N ALA A 76 10.86 -8.44 12.55
CA ALA A 76 10.65 -7.84 13.86
C ALA A 76 9.22 -8.05 14.35
N THR A 77 9.02 -8.10 15.67
CA THR A 77 7.69 -7.98 16.27
C THR A 77 7.20 -6.55 16.13
N LEU A 78 5.99 -6.39 15.58
CA LEU A 78 5.31 -5.11 15.48
C LEU A 78 4.11 -5.12 16.43
N ASP A 79 4.00 -4.08 17.27
CA ASP A 79 2.93 -4.01 18.27
C ASP A 79 1.73 -3.24 17.71
N PRO A 80 0.50 -3.77 17.82
CA PRO A 80 -0.68 -3.10 17.32
C PRO A 80 -1.00 -1.84 18.12
N VAL A 81 -1.60 -0.85 17.45
CA VAL A 81 -2.14 0.36 18.06
C VAL A 81 -3.66 0.30 18.04
N ASP A 82 -4.31 0.72 19.13
CA ASP A 82 -5.76 0.92 19.17
C ASP A 82 -6.16 2.19 18.41
N LYS A 83 -5.96 2.14 17.09
CA LYS A 83 -6.23 3.20 16.13
C LYS A 83 -6.55 2.55 14.80
N SER A 84 -7.60 3.04 14.15
CA SER A 84 -7.93 2.64 12.79
C SER A 84 -8.41 3.83 11.97
N THR A 85 -8.22 3.75 10.65
CA THR A 85 -8.79 4.72 9.71
C THR A 85 -9.42 3.99 8.53
N HIS A 86 -10.50 4.56 8.00
CA HIS A 86 -11.22 3.97 6.87
C HIS A 86 -10.74 4.56 5.54
N CYS A 87 -10.35 3.69 4.61
CA CYS A 87 -10.03 4.02 3.23
C CYS A 87 -11.11 3.50 2.28
N PRO A 88 -11.74 4.36 1.44
CA PRO A 88 -12.79 3.92 0.49
C PRO A 88 -12.33 2.89 -0.56
N LEU A 89 -11.01 2.74 -0.76
CA LEU A 89 -10.42 1.78 -1.68
C LEU A 89 -9.96 0.49 -1.00
N LYS A 90 -9.58 0.57 0.27
CA LYS A 90 -8.83 -0.51 0.94
C LYS A 90 -9.53 -1.08 2.16
N GLY A 91 -10.55 -0.41 2.69
CA GLY A 91 -11.20 -0.78 3.94
C GLY A 91 -10.49 -0.15 5.14
N ASP A 92 -10.51 -0.85 6.28
CA ASP A 92 -10.00 -0.31 7.55
C ASP A 92 -8.50 -0.63 7.71
N ALA A 93 -7.70 0.42 7.87
CA ALA A 93 -6.29 0.32 8.21
C ALA A 93 -6.11 0.16 9.72
N SER A 94 -5.32 -0.82 10.13
CA SER A 94 -4.83 -1.01 11.51
C SER A 94 -3.38 -0.51 11.59
N TYR A 95 -3.02 0.23 12.63
CA TYR A 95 -1.67 0.79 12.78
C TYR A 95 -0.78 -0.08 13.66
N VAL A 96 0.53 -0.03 13.39
CA VAL A 96 1.53 -0.78 14.14
C VAL A 96 2.71 0.08 14.54
N THR A 97 3.32 -0.31 15.66
CA THR A 97 4.51 0.33 16.22
C THR A 97 5.70 -0.62 16.24
N PHE A 98 6.90 -0.04 16.26
CA PHE A 98 8.14 -0.74 16.57
C PHE A 98 8.90 0.08 17.60
N ASN A 99 9.25 -0.53 18.73
CA ASN A 99 9.87 0.15 19.87
C ASN A 99 9.12 1.41 20.35
N GLY A 100 7.78 1.38 20.30
CA GLY A 100 6.92 2.47 20.77
C GLY A 100 6.70 3.62 19.77
N GLU A 101 7.28 3.56 18.56
CA GLU A 101 7.00 4.53 17.49
C GLU A 101 6.03 3.93 16.47
N GLU A 102 4.98 4.67 16.08
CA GLU A 102 4.07 4.27 14.99
C GLU A 102 4.80 4.35 13.65
N ILE A 103 5.03 3.20 13.02
CA ILE A 103 5.86 3.12 11.80
C ILE A 103 5.07 2.76 10.55
N GLY A 104 3.85 2.26 10.69
CA GLY A 104 3.14 1.68 9.56
C GLY A 104 1.72 1.23 9.85
N TRP A 105 1.16 0.55 8.86
CA TRP A 105 -0.21 0.05 8.87
C TRP A 105 -0.34 -1.27 8.11
N THR A 106 -1.46 -1.95 8.35
CA THR A 106 -1.90 -3.16 7.64
C THR A 106 -3.40 -3.04 7.33
N TYR A 107 -3.86 -3.79 6.33
CA TYR A 107 -5.27 -4.01 6.08
C TYR A 107 -5.58 -5.48 6.38
N ASP A 108 -6.12 -5.76 7.57
CA ASP A 108 -6.41 -7.14 8.01
C ASP A 108 -7.58 -7.74 7.23
N ARG A 109 -8.54 -6.90 6.85
CA ARG A 109 -9.73 -7.26 6.06
C ARG A 109 -9.93 -6.24 4.94
N PRO A 110 -9.07 -6.25 3.91
CA PRO A 110 -9.21 -5.29 2.82
C PRO A 110 -10.49 -5.52 2.03
N LEU A 111 -10.96 -4.49 1.34
CA LEU A 111 -12.05 -4.64 0.37
C LEU A 111 -11.63 -5.58 -0.76
N GLU A 112 -12.61 -6.22 -1.41
CA GLU A 112 -12.39 -7.19 -2.49
C GLU A 112 -11.49 -6.63 -3.60
N VAL A 113 -11.72 -5.38 -4.00
CA VAL A 113 -10.93 -4.66 -5.01
C VAL A 113 -9.45 -4.53 -4.63
N SER A 114 -9.11 -4.58 -3.35
CA SER A 114 -7.75 -4.46 -2.81
C SER A 114 -7.27 -5.73 -2.10
N SER A 115 -7.93 -6.87 -2.33
CA SER A 115 -7.68 -8.13 -1.62
C SER A 115 -6.23 -8.60 -1.63
N GLN A 116 -5.47 -8.27 -2.68
CA GLN A 116 -4.03 -8.56 -2.78
C GLN A 116 -3.15 -7.87 -1.71
N LEU A 117 -3.66 -6.85 -1.02
CA LEU A 117 -2.96 -6.18 0.09
C LEU A 117 -3.16 -6.91 1.43
N ALA A 118 -4.04 -7.93 1.49
CA ALA A 118 -4.28 -8.69 2.70
C ALA A 118 -2.99 -9.34 3.21
N GLY A 119 -2.76 -9.27 4.53
CA GLY A 119 -1.56 -9.87 5.14
C GLY A 119 -0.26 -9.17 4.78
N HIS A 120 -0.31 -7.90 4.38
CA HIS A 120 0.89 -7.08 4.13
C HIS A 120 0.94 -5.87 5.05
N PHE A 121 2.15 -5.50 5.45
CA PHE A 121 2.44 -4.25 6.13
C PHE A 121 2.99 -3.21 5.16
N ALA A 122 2.52 -1.99 5.28
CA ALA A 122 3.12 -0.81 4.69
C ALA A 122 3.65 0.11 5.78
N PHE A 123 4.57 1.01 5.41
CA PHE A 123 5.32 1.82 6.36
C PHE A 123 5.38 3.28 5.91
N TRP A 124 5.42 4.19 6.88
CA TRP A 124 5.53 5.62 6.64
C TRP A 124 6.92 5.98 6.07
N PRO A 125 7.02 6.58 4.87
CA PRO A 125 8.32 6.83 4.23
C PRO A 125 9.31 7.68 5.04
N ASP A 126 8.81 8.57 5.89
CA ASP A 126 9.59 9.42 6.79
C ASP A 126 10.07 8.71 8.07
N LYS A 127 9.50 7.53 8.38
CA LYS A 127 9.84 6.71 9.56
C LYS A 127 10.79 5.57 9.24
N ILE A 128 10.97 5.25 7.97
CA ILE A 128 11.75 4.10 7.54
C ILE A 128 12.79 4.46 6.48
N ARG A 129 13.74 3.54 6.29
CA ARG A 129 14.62 3.53 5.14
C ARG A 129 14.38 2.27 4.33
N ILE A 130 14.05 2.42 3.05
CA ILE A 130 13.94 1.33 2.09
C ILE A 130 15.23 1.23 1.29
N THR A 131 15.74 0.03 1.08
CA THR A 131 16.73 -0.25 0.05
C THR A 131 16.21 -1.32 -0.91
N GLU A 132 16.42 -1.11 -2.20
CA GLU A 132 16.16 -2.11 -3.25
C GLU A 132 17.49 -2.70 -3.68
N GLY A 133 17.71 -3.98 -3.39
CA GLY A 133 18.89 -4.73 -3.82
C GLY A 133 18.58 -5.65 -4.99
N ASP A 134 19.65 -6.07 -5.66
CA ASP A 134 19.62 -7.15 -6.65
C ASP A 134 19.31 -8.52 -6.00
#